data_AF-A0A257CXH8-F1
#
_entry.id   AF-A0A257CXH8-F1
#
_cell.length_a   1.000
_cell.length_b   1.000
_cell.length_c   1.000
_cell.angle_alpha   90.00
_cell.angle_beta   90.00
_cell.angle_gamma   90.00
#
_symmetry.space_group_name_H-M   'P 1'
#
loop_
_entity.id
_entity.type
_entity.pdbx_description
1 polymer ?
#
loop_
_entity_poly.entity_id
_entity_poly.type
_entity_poly.pdbx_seq_one_letter_code
_entity_poly.pdbx_strand_id
1 'polypeptide(L)'
;IRWVSELIGIAGGEDCFPELAAESMGKNRIIADGAEIVRRNPDIILGSWCGKKFRPENVAARKGWSVVNAVRHQRLFEIKSPEILQPGPATLTDGVAKMHKIILQWMDADQAGAFQL
;
A
#
# COMPACT_ATOMS: atom_id res chain seq x y z
N ILE A 1 0.60 -0.42 -14.03
CA ILE A 1 1.38 0.80 -13.77
C ILE A 1 2.56 0.37 -12.90
N ARG A 2 3.71 0.08 -13.52
CA ARG A 2 4.88 -0.49 -12.82
C ARG A 2 5.53 0.50 -11.85
N TRP A 3 5.51 1.79 -12.19
CA TRP A 3 6.21 2.80 -11.40
C TRP A 3 5.71 2.89 -9.96
N VAL A 4 4.47 2.55 -9.64
CA VAL A 4 3.99 2.58 -8.25
C VAL A 4 4.84 1.70 -7.34
N SER A 5 5.24 0.51 -7.81
CA SER A 5 6.16 -0.38 -7.10
C SER A 5 7.57 0.22 -6.96
N GLU A 6 8.03 0.94 -7.97
CA GLU A 6 9.32 1.66 -7.93
C GLU A 6 9.28 2.82 -6.93
N LEU A 7 8.18 3.57 -6.86
CA LEU A 7 7.97 4.63 -5.88
C LEU A 7 7.93 4.07 -4.45
N ILE A 8 7.32 2.89 -4.24
CA ILE A 8 7.35 2.19 -2.94
C ILE A 8 8.80 1.90 -2.54
N GLY A 9 9.61 1.35 -3.46
CA GLY A 9 11.02 1.09 -3.23
C GLY A 9 11.83 2.34 -2.91
N ILE A 10 11.65 3.42 -3.69
CA ILE A 10 12.30 4.72 -3.45
C ILE A 10 11.91 5.30 -2.09
N ALA A 11 10.65 5.13 -1.68
CA ALA A 11 10.15 5.60 -0.39
C ALA A 11 10.66 4.78 0.81
N GLY A 12 11.43 3.71 0.59
CA GLY A 12 12.00 2.85 1.62
C GLY A 12 11.11 1.67 2.02
N GLY A 13 10.10 1.34 1.20
CA GLY A 13 9.22 0.20 1.43
C GLY A 13 9.54 -0.97 0.50
N GLU A 14 8.91 -2.11 0.77
CA GLU A 14 8.96 -3.29 -0.09
C GLU A 14 7.57 -3.52 -0.70
N ASP A 15 7.50 -3.71 -2.02
CA ASP A 15 6.24 -4.11 -2.65
C ASP A 15 5.85 -5.50 -2.14
N CYS A 16 4.60 -5.67 -1.72
CA CYS A 16 4.09 -6.94 -1.23
C CYS A 16 3.95 -7.98 -2.36
N PHE A 17 3.89 -7.56 -3.63
CA PHE A 17 3.73 -8.41 -4.83
C PHE A 17 4.63 -7.93 -5.99
N PRO A 18 5.97 -7.90 -5.83
CA PRO A 18 6.88 -7.36 -6.84
C PRO A 18 6.79 -8.12 -8.16
N GLU A 19 6.43 -9.41 -8.12
CA GLU A 19 6.22 -10.24 -9.30
C GLU A 19 5.08 -9.72 -10.20
N LEU A 20 4.00 -9.18 -9.61
CA LEU A 20 2.86 -8.66 -10.36
C LEU A 20 3.14 -7.29 -10.99
N ALA A 21 4.13 -6.55 -10.47
CA ALA A 21 4.54 -5.27 -11.03
C ALA A 21 5.16 -5.40 -12.44
N ALA A 22 5.81 -6.55 -12.71
CA ALA A 22 6.48 -6.88 -13.96
C ALA A 22 5.53 -7.21 -15.12
N GLU A 23 4.30 -7.63 -14.81
CA GLU A 23 3.27 -7.95 -15.80
C GLU A 23 2.93 -6.76 -16.70
N SER A 24 2.82 -6.97 -18.01
CA SER A 24 2.53 -5.86 -18.94
C SER A 24 1.10 -5.34 -18.79
N MET A 25 0.12 -6.24 -18.70
CA MET A 25 -1.31 -5.89 -18.68
C MET A 25 -1.83 -5.65 -17.26
N GLY A 26 -2.65 -4.61 -17.07
CA GLY A 26 -3.23 -4.29 -15.76
C GLY A 26 -4.06 -5.42 -15.15
N LYS A 27 -4.79 -6.16 -15.98
CA LYS A 27 -5.61 -7.32 -15.55
C LYS A 27 -4.77 -8.43 -14.89
N ASN A 28 -3.51 -8.59 -15.30
CA ASN A 28 -2.61 -9.61 -14.76
C ASN A 28 -2.00 -9.18 -13.41
N ARG A 29 -2.21 -7.93 -12.99
CA ARG A 29 -1.73 -7.40 -11.70
C ARG A 29 -2.81 -7.44 -10.63
N ILE A 30 -3.98 -8.00 -10.94
CA ILE A 30 -5.09 -8.13 -10.00
C ILE A 30 -4.81 -9.31 -9.08
N ILE A 31 -4.80 -9.04 -7.78
CA ILE A 31 -4.79 -10.09 -6.76
C ILE A 31 -6.22 -10.61 -6.64
N ALA A 32 -6.52 -11.69 -7.35
CA ALA A 32 -7.87 -12.23 -7.48
C ALA A 32 -8.37 -12.90 -6.19
N ASP A 33 -7.47 -13.57 -5.46
CA ASP A 33 -7.78 -14.21 -4.19
C ASP A 33 -7.34 -13.33 -3.02
N GLY A 34 -8.30 -12.88 -2.21
CA GLY A 34 -8.03 -12.09 -1.02
C GLY A 34 -7.23 -12.85 0.06
N ALA A 35 -7.20 -14.18 0.02
CA ALA A 35 -6.37 -14.99 0.93
C ALA A 35 -4.87 -14.77 0.69
N GLU A 36 -4.45 -14.39 -0.52
CA GLU A 36 -3.05 -14.07 -0.80
C GLU A 36 -2.56 -12.84 -0.04
N ILE A 37 -3.44 -11.85 0.19
CA ILE A 37 -3.12 -10.70 1.04
C ILE A 37 -2.92 -11.15 2.49
N VAL A 38 -3.76 -12.06 2.97
CA VAL A 38 -3.64 -12.63 4.33
C VAL A 38 -2.33 -13.40 4.47
N ARG A 39 -1.97 -14.21 3.46
CA ARG A 39 -0.74 -14.99 3.42
C ARG A 39 0.52 -14.13 3.37
N ARG A 40 0.51 -13.05 2.57
CA ARG A 40 1.64 -12.12 2.45
C ARG A 40 1.74 -11.14 3.62
N ASN A 41 0.64 -10.93 4.34
CA ASN A 41 0.54 -10.16 5.57
C ASN A 41 1.24 -8.78 5.53
N PRO A 42 0.83 -7.86 4.65
CA PRO A 42 1.48 -6.56 4.55
C PRO A 42 1.31 -5.73 5.84
N ASP A 43 2.32 -4.95 6.15
CA ASP A 43 2.32 -4.02 7.30
C ASP A 43 1.59 -2.71 7.01
N ILE A 44 1.53 -2.30 5.76
CA ILE A 44 0.87 -1.07 5.29
C ILE A 44 0.05 -1.38 4.04
N ILE A 45 -1.14 -0.80 3.93
CA ILE A 45 -1.93 -0.80 2.68
C ILE A 45 -2.18 0.64 2.24
N LEU A 46 -1.78 0.94 1.01
CA LEU A 46 -2.02 2.22 0.35
C LEU A 46 -3.16 2.07 -0.66
N GLY A 47 -4.24 2.83 -0.46
CA GLY A 47 -5.37 2.88 -1.37
C GLY A 47 -5.34 4.11 -2.26
N SER A 48 -5.53 3.92 -3.57
CA SER A 48 -5.66 5.00 -4.54
C SER A 48 -6.73 4.67 -5.58
N TRP A 49 -7.81 5.46 -5.60
CA TRP A 49 -8.92 5.28 -6.53
C TRP A 49 -9.24 6.57 -7.29
N CYS A 50 -9.35 6.46 -8.61
CA CYS A 50 -9.79 7.57 -9.44
C CYS A 50 -11.32 7.78 -9.27
N GLY A 51 -11.73 8.98 -8.87
CA GLY A 51 -13.14 9.34 -8.74
C GLY A 51 -13.91 8.66 -7.60
N LYS A 52 -13.24 7.92 -6.70
CA LYS A 52 -13.85 7.34 -5.49
C LYS A 52 -12.97 7.56 -4.27
N LYS A 53 -13.60 7.77 -3.11
CA LYS A 53 -12.89 7.94 -1.82
C LYS A 53 -12.38 6.59 -1.31
N PHE A 54 -11.16 6.57 -0.79
CA PHE A 54 -10.67 5.42 -0.04
C PHE A 54 -11.45 5.20 1.26
N ARG A 55 -11.90 3.96 1.48
CA ARG A 55 -12.75 3.53 2.61
C ARG A 55 -12.01 2.42 3.35
N PRO A 56 -11.06 2.74 4.26
CA PRO A 56 -10.29 1.74 4.99
C PRO A 56 -11.19 0.76 5.75
N GLU A 57 -12.34 1.20 6.24
CA GLU A 57 -13.35 0.39 6.91
C GLU A 57 -13.86 -0.77 6.03
N ASN A 58 -14.02 -0.54 4.72
CA ASN A 58 -14.45 -1.58 3.78
C ASN A 58 -13.34 -2.59 3.50
N VAL A 59 -12.07 -2.17 3.58
CA VAL A 59 -10.92 -3.07 3.44
C VAL A 59 -10.77 -3.93 4.68
N ALA A 60 -10.88 -3.33 5.88
CA ALA A 60 -10.81 -4.02 7.15
C ALA A 60 -11.96 -5.04 7.34
N ALA A 61 -13.15 -4.76 6.80
CA ALA A 61 -14.32 -5.64 6.88
C ALA A 61 -14.24 -6.89 5.97
N ARG A 62 -13.21 -7.03 5.13
CA ARG A 62 -13.06 -8.21 4.26
C ARG A 62 -12.87 -9.47 5.10
N LYS A 63 -13.57 -10.54 4.72
CA LYS A 63 -13.52 -11.82 5.44
C LYS A 63 -12.08 -12.30 5.58
N GLY A 64 -11.66 -12.58 6.81
CA GLY A 64 -10.31 -13.06 7.13
C GLY A 64 -9.21 -11.99 7.19
N TRP A 65 -9.52 -10.73 6.86
CA TRP A 65 -8.49 -9.67 6.84
C TRP A 65 -8.19 -9.06 8.21
N SER A 66 -9.00 -9.36 9.23
CA SER A 66 -8.80 -8.87 10.59
C SER A 66 -7.47 -9.30 11.22
N VAL A 67 -6.79 -10.31 10.65
CA VAL A 67 -5.48 -10.79 11.12
C VAL A 67 -4.29 -10.15 10.39
N VAL A 68 -4.53 -9.42 9.30
CA VAL A 68 -3.47 -8.75 8.52
C VAL A 68 -2.88 -7.61 9.33
N ASN A 69 -1.54 -7.50 9.40
CA ASN A 69 -0.83 -6.48 10.17
C ASN A 69 -1.35 -5.06 9.88
N ALA A 70 -1.45 -4.70 8.60
CA ALA A 70 -1.98 -3.40 8.19
C ALA A 70 -3.40 -3.12 8.72
N VAL A 71 -4.24 -4.15 8.83
CA VAL A 71 -5.61 -4.01 9.37
C VAL A 71 -5.60 -3.95 10.89
N ARG A 72 -4.90 -4.88 11.55
CA ARG A 72 -4.77 -4.96 13.02
C ARG A 72 -4.25 -3.66 13.62
N HIS A 73 -3.25 -3.07 12.96
CA HIS A 73 -2.56 -1.87 13.43
C HIS A 73 -3.07 -0.58 12.77
N GLN A 74 -4.21 -0.64 12.07
CA GLN A 74 -4.85 0.51 11.42
C GLN A 74 -3.93 1.29 10.46
N ARG A 75 -3.04 0.59 9.75
CA ARG A 75 -2.09 1.14 8.76
C ARG A 75 -2.66 1.07 7.34
N LEU A 76 -3.86 1.64 7.19
CA LEU A 76 -4.61 1.73 5.94
C LEU A 76 -4.71 3.21 5.53
N PHE A 77 -4.00 3.62 4.47
CA PHE A 77 -3.88 5.03 4.11
C PHE A 77 -4.37 5.31 2.69
N GLU A 78 -4.90 6.52 2.48
CA GLU A 78 -5.22 7.01 1.14
C GLU A 78 -4.05 7.81 0.55
N ILE A 79 -3.69 7.51 -0.69
CA ILE A 79 -2.89 8.39 -1.54
C ILE A 79 -3.70 8.72 -2.80
N LYS A 80 -3.89 10.01 -3.07
CA LYS A 80 -4.80 10.43 -4.13
C LYS A 80 -4.23 10.06 -5.50
N SER A 81 -5.09 9.66 -6.43
CA SER A 81 -4.64 9.21 -7.75
C SER A 81 -3.80 10.24 -8.53
N PRO A 82 -4.06 11.57 -8.45
CA PRO A 82 -3.18 12.56 -9.06
C PRO A 82 -1.75 12.57 -8.50
N GLU A 83 -1.55 12.10 -7.26
CA GLU A 83 -0.25 12.07 -6.59
C GLU A 83 0.61 10.87 -7.03
N ILE A 84 0.03 9.76 -7.51
CA ILE A 84 0.80 8.51 -7.79
C ILE A 84 0.45 7.78 -9.09
N LEU A 85 -0.71 8.04 -9.70
CA LEU A 85 -1.19 7.33 -10.89
C LEU A 85 -1.09 8.14 -12.19
N GLN A 86 -0.75 9.42 -12.12
CA GLN A 86 -0.55 10.28 -13.29
C GLN A 86 0.95 10.40 -13.58
N PRO A 87 1.42 10.22 -14.82
CA PRO A 87 2.82 10.48 -15.13
C PRO A 87 3.10 11.98 -14.95
N GLY A 88 4.10 12.33 -14.15
CA GLY A 88 4.51 13.72 -13.97
C GLY A 88 5.33 13.96 -12.69
N PRO A 89 5.77 15.21 -12.46
CA PRO A 89 6.62 15.56 -11.32
C PRO A 89 6.01 15.16 -9.97
N ALA A 90 4.69 15.31 -9.82
CA ALA A 90 3.96 15.02 -8.57
C ALA A 90 4.20 13.60 -8.03
N THR A 91 4.39 12.60 -8.89
CA THR A 91 4.67 11.23 -8.42
C THR A 91 6.06 11.08 -7.83
N LEU A 92 7.04 11.82 -8.36
CA LEU A 92 8.42 11.82 -7.89
C LEU A 92 8.67 12.82 -6.76
N THR A 93 7.73 13.74 -6.51
CA THR A 93 7.78 14.70 -5.40
C THR A 93 6.77 14.32 -4.32
N ASP A 94 5.52 14.76 -4.48
CA ASP A 94 4.48 14.70 -3.44
C ASP A 94 4.07 13.26 -3.11
N GLY A 95 3.93 12.42 -4.14
CA GLY A 95 3.58 11.01 -4.02
C GLY A 95 4.61 10.23 -3.20
N VAL A 96 5.87 10.25 -3.63
CA VAL A 96 6.99 9.58 -2.93
C VAL A 96 7.21 10.15 -1.54
N ALA A 97 7.20 11.47 -1.37
CA ALA A 97 7.38 12.09 -0.05
C ALA A 97 6.30 11.63 0.94
N LYS A 98 5.05 11.50 0.49
CA LYS A 98 3.94 11.01 1.30
C LYS A 98 4.06 9.53 1.63
N MET A 99 4.44 8.68 0.67
CA MET A 99 4.74 7.26 0.93
C MET A 99 5.87 7.13 1.95
N HIS A 100 6.95 7.88 1.77
CA HIS A 100 8.12 7.85 2.64
C HIS A 100 7.76 8.25 4.07
N LYS A 101 6.96 9.32 4.25
CA LYS A 101 6.46 9.72 5.56
C LYS A 101 5.64 8.63 6.24
N ILE A 102 4.75 7.96 5.50
CA ILE A 102 3.92 6.86 6.04
C ILE A 102 4.81 5.69 6.49
N ILE A 103 5.81 5.33 5.68
CA ILE A 103 6.76 4.26 5.98
C ILE A 103 7.60 4.60 7.21
N LEU A 104 8.17 5.81 7.29
CA LEU A 104 8.92 6.25 8.47
C LEU A 104 8.07 6.22 9.74
N GLN A 105 6.83 6.71 9.69
CA GLN A 105 5.92 6.68 10.84
C GLN A 105 5.58 5.25 11.29
N TRP A 106 5.54 4.31 10.35
CA TRP A 106 5.38 2.90 10.67
C TRP A 106 6.65 2.33 11.32
N MET A 107 7.83 2.61 10.75
CA MET A 107 9.13 2.16 11.29
C MET A 107 9.37 2.70 12.71
N ASP A 108 9.10 3.98 12.95
CA ASP A 108 9.24 4.60 14.28
C ASP A 108 8.33 3.91 15.31
N ALA A 109 7.09 3.60 14.90
CA ALA A 109 6.13 2.91 15.76
C ALA A 109 6.56 1.46 16.04
N ASP A 110 7.08 0.76 15.04
CA ASP A 110 7.60 -0.60 15.18
C ASP A 110 8.80 -0.64 16.14
N GLN A 111 9.76 0.27 15.95
CA GLN A 111 10.92 0.41 16.83
C GLN A 111 10.53 0.78 18.28
N ALA A 112 9.46 1.55 18.45
CA ALA A 112 8.88 1.85 19.76
C ALA A 112 8.07 0.68 20.36
N GLY A 113 8.00 -0.47 19.69
CA GLY A 113 7.29 -1.66 20.16
C GLY A 113 5.77 -1.61 19.99
N ALA A 114 5.22 -0.69 19.19
CA ALA A 114 3.78 -0.49 19.05
C ALA A 114 3.04 -1.69 18.42
N PHE A 115 3.76 -2.64 17.83
CA PHE A 115 3.21 -3.82 17.17
C PHE A 115 3.56 -5.13 17.88
N GLN A 116 4.29 -5.07 18.99
CA GLN A 116 4.55 -6.23 19.83
C GLN A 116 3.27 -6.56 20.63
N LEU A 117 2.68 -7.72 20.32
CA LEU A 117 1.64 -8.37 21.12
C LEU A 117 2.24 -9.61 21.79
#